data_AF-A0A356TSH6-F1
#
_entry.id   AF-A0A356TSH6-F1
#
_cell.length_a   1.000
_cell.length_b   1.000
_cell.length_c   1.000
_cell.angle_alpha   90.00
_cell.angle_beta   90.00
_cell.angle_gamma   90.00
#
_symmetry.space_group_name_H-M   'P 1'
#
loop_
_entity.id
_entity.type
_entity.pdbx_description
1 polymer ?
#
loop_
_entity_poly.entity_id
_entity_poly.type
_entity_poly.pdbx_seq_one_letter_code
_entity_poly.pdbx_strand_id
1 'polypeptide(L)' 'MTEPGRHATRAAMSIHRVFASVFTDDLEASRRFWVELLGFTVSFQSNWFVHLAAPDEAALELGLLL' A
#
# COMPACT_ATOMS: atom_id res chain seq x y z
N MET A 1 -3.96 34.38 -32.45
CA MET A 1 -2.84 33.42 -32.37
C MET A 1 -2.57 33.17 -30.90
N THR A 2 -3.19 32.09 -30.38
CA THR A 2 -3.03 31.39 -29.09
C THR A 2 -2.73 32.18 -27.81
N GLU A 3 -3.70 32.23 -26.89
CA GLU A 3 -3.52 32.57 -25.48
C GLU A 3 -2.51 31.61 -24.81
N PRO A 4 -1.57 32.11 -23.99
CA PRO A 4 -0.68 31.26 -23.22
C PRO A 4 -1.47 30.59 -22.09
N GLY A 5 -1.55 29.27 -22.14
CA GLY A 5 -2.25 28.44 -21.15
C GLY A 5 -1.76 28.72 -19.73
N ARG A 6 -2.66 29.27 -18.91
CA ARG A 6 -2.47 29.48 -17.47
C ARG A 6 -2.37 28.11 -16.78
N HIS A 7 -1.15 27.58 -16.66
CA HIS A 7 -0.89 26.51 -15.71
C HIS A 7 -1.04 27.10 -14.31
N ALA A 8 -2.15 26.79 -13.64
CA ALA A 8 -2.27 27.06 -12.22
C ALA A 8 -1.12 26.33 -11.50
N THR A 9 -0.25 27.06 -10.81
CA THR A 9 0.79 26.48 -9.96
C THR A 9 0.10 25.62 -8.89
N ARG A 10 0.05 24.30 -9.11
CA ARG A 10 -0.36 23.35 -8.08
C ARG A 10 0.65 23.48 -6.95
N ALA A 11 0.18 23.62 -5.71
CA ALA A 11 1.05 23.51 -4.54
C ALA A 11 1.93 22.27 -4.70
N ALA A 12 3.21 22.37 -4.32
CA ALA A 12 4.15 21.25 -4.38
C ALA A 12 3.57 20.08 -3.57
N MET A 13 3.03 19.09 -4.28
CA MET A 13 2.33 17.95 -3.70
C MET A 13 3.39 16.88 -3.45
N SER A 14 3.72 16.63 -2.19
CA SER A 14 4.65 15.57 -1.80
C SER A 14 3.89 14.28 -1.52
N ILE A 15 4.44 13.16 -1.98
CA ILE A 15 3.89 11.82 -1.73
C ILE A 15 4.49 11.34 -0.42
N HIS A 16 3.63 10.97 0.53
CA HIS A 16 4.06 10.59 1.88
C HIS A 16 3.79 9.12 2.22
N ARG A 17 2.99 8.41 1.43
CA ARG A 17 2.60 7.01 1.68
C ARG A 17 2.49 6.24 0.38
N VAL A 18 2.81 4.96 0.43
CA VAL A 18 2.66 4.03 -0.69
C VAL A 18 1.92 2.80 -0.19
N PHE A 19 0.86 2.44 -0.90
CA PHE A 19 0.06 1.24 -0.64
C PHE A 19 0.14 0.32 -1.87
N ALA A 20 0.73 -0.85 -1.72
CA ALA A 20 0.84 -1.84 -2.78
C ALA A 20 -0.08 -3.03 -2.51
N SER A 21 -0.62 -3.65 -3.58
CA SER A 21 -1.44 -4.86 -3.45
C SER A 21 -0.78 -6.06 -4.13
N VAL A 22 -0.86 -7.22 -3.49
CA VAL A 22 -0.40 -8.51 -3.98
C VAL A 22 -1.59 -9.46 -4.06
N PHE A 23 -1.78 -10.09 -5.22
CA PHE A 23 -2.80 -11.12 -5.41
C PHE A 23 -2.25 -12.49 -4.98
N THR A 24 -3.09 -13.30 -4.34
CA THR A 24 -2.73 -14.64 -3.86
C THR A 24 -3.94 -15.56 -3.87
N ASP A 25 -3.74 -16.83 -4.25
CA ASP A 25 -4.81 -17.84 -4.16
C ASP A 25 -4.99 -18.37 -2.72
N ASP A 26 -4.05 -18.05 -1.83
CA ASP A 26 -4.09 -18.41 -0.40
C ASP A 26 -3.68 -17.20 0.46
N LEU A 27 -4.68 -16.56 1.06
CA LEU A 27 -4.46 -15.41 1.95
C LEU A 27 -3.71 -15.78 3.22
N GLU A 28 -3.97 -16.95 3.79
CA GLU A 28 -3.37 -17.33 5.07
C GLU A 28 -1.89 -17.64 4.89
N ALA A 29 -1.54 -18.44 3.88
CA ALA A 29 -0.14 -18.76 3.59
C ALA A 29 0.65 -17.50 3.23
N SER A 30 0.08 -16.62 2.40
CA SER A 30 0.72 -15.34 2.04
C SER A 30 0.90 -14.45 3.27
N ARG A 31 -0.12 -14.30 4.12
CA ARG A 31 -0.01 -13.54 5.38
C ARG A 31 1.10 -14.08 6.27
N ARG A 32 1.19 -15.40 6.47
CA ARG A 32 2.26 -16.01 7.29
C ARG A 32 3.64 -15.67 6.74
N PHE A 33 3.84 -15.74 5.43
CA PHE A 33 5.11 -15.33 4.82
C PHE A 33 5.49 -13.90 5.21
N TRP A 34 4.59 -12.92 5.02
CA TRP A 34 4.92 -11.53 5.33
C TRP A 34 5.09 -11.26 6.84
N VAL A 35 4.28 -11.88 7.69
CA VAL A 35 4.32 -11.66 9.14
C VAL A 35 5.49 -12.41 9.79
N GLU A 36 5.62 -13.71 9.51
CA GLU A 36 6.57 -14.57 10.23
C GLU A 36 7.99 -14.47 9.67
N LEU A 37 8.15 -14.33 8.35
CA LEU A 37 9.47 -14.23 7.73
C LEU A 37 9.98 -12.78 7.72
N LEU A 38 9.10 -11.81 7.45
CA LEU A 38 9.49 -10.41 7.20
C LEU A 38 9.05 -9.45 8.31
N GLY A 39 8.37 -9.93 9.35
CA GLY A 39 8.01 -9.14 10.52
C GLY A 39 6.89 -8.12 10.28
N PHE A 40 6.13 -8.21 9.19
CA PHE A 40 4.97 -7.34 8.99
C PHE A 40 3.92 -7.55 10.07
N THR A 41 3.11 -6.53 10.33
CA THR A 41 1.99 -6.60 11.28
C THR A 41 0.66 -6.52 10.56
N VAL A 42 -0.33 -7.26 11.04
CA VAL A 42 -1.69 -7.23 10.49
C VAL A 42 -2.44 -6.05 11.08
N SER A 43 -2.77 -5.06 10.25
CA SER A 43 -3.56 -3.89 10.64
C SER A 43 -5.05 -4.10 10.41
N PHE A 44 -5.43 -4.94 9.44
CA PHE A 44 -6.80 -5.36 9.18
C PHE A 44 -6.85 -6.72 8.48
N GLN A 45 -7.92 -7.50 8.74
CA GLN A 45 -8.14 -8.82 8.14
C GLN A 45 -9.63 -9.05 7.85
N SER A 46 -9.94 -9.54 6.66
CA SER A 46 -11.22 -10.11 6.24
C SER A 46 -11.01 -11.48 5.56
N ASN A 47 -12.08 -12.07 5.03
CA ASN A 47 -12.03 -13.32 4.28
C ASN A 47 -11.54 -13.18 2.82
N TRP A 48 -11.37 -11.96 2.32
CA TRP A 48 -10.91 -11.69 0.94
C TRP A 48 -9.77 -10.67 0.88
N PHE A 49 -9.36 -10.10 2.02
CA PHE A 49 -8.32 -9.09 2.09
C PHE A 49 -7.59 -9.07 3.42
N VAL A 50 -6.28 -8.85 3.38
CA VAL A 50 -5.45 -8.59 4.57
C VAL A 50 -4.62 -7.33 4.33
N HIS A 51 -4.67 -6.39 5.28
CA HIS A 51 -3.80 -5.22 5.29
C HIS A 51 -2.63 -5.47 6.25
N LEU A 52 -1.43 -5.27 5.73
CA LEU A 52 -0.16 -5.39 6.41
C LEU A 52 0.55 -4.03 6.48
N ALA A 53 1.14 -3.74 7.63
CA ALA A 53 2.05 -2.60 7.82
C ALA A 53 3.48 -3.12 8.02
N ALA A 54 4.45 -2.49 7.36
CA ALA A 54 5.85 -2.82 7.53
C ALA A 54 6.33 -2.54 8.97
N PRO A 55 7.29 -3.32 9.51
CA PRO A 55 7.73 -3.18 10.89
C PRO A 55 8.43 -1.85 11.19
N ASP A 56 9.20 -1.32 10.23
CA ASP A 56 10.08 -0.15 10.44
C ASP A 56 9.57 1.14 9.78
N GLU A 57 8.56 1.06 8.91
CA GLU A 57 8.04 2.20 8.15
C GLU A 57 6.52 2.10 7.96
N ALA A 58 5.76 2.80 8.80
CA ALA A 58 4.29 2.77 8.78
C ALA A 58 3.66 3.41 7.53
N ALA A 59 4.44 4.15 6.74
CA ALA A 59 4.02 4.66 5.43
C ALA A 59 4.15 3.62 4.29
N LEU A 60 4.78 2.48 4.57
CA LEU A 60 4.88 1.34 3.65
C LEU A 60 3.84 0.28 4.01
N GLU A 61 2.79 0.22 3.20
CA GLU A 61 1.63 -0.62 3.42
C GLU A 61 1.45 -1.64 2.30
N LEU A 62 0.94 -2.82 2.67
CA LEU A 62 0.75 -3.94 1.77
C LEU A 62 -0.65 -4.53 1.94
N GLY A 63 -1.40 -4.64 0.85
CA GLY A 63 -2.66 -5.37 0.77
C GLY A 63 -2.47 -6.75 0.16
N LEU A 64 -2.96 -7.80 0.81
CA LEU A 64 -3.10 -9.13 0.21
C LEU A 64 -4.55 -9.28 -0.25
N LEU A 65 -4.75 -9.55 -1.54
CA LEU A 65 -6.06 -9.78 -2.15
C LEU A 65 -6.19 -11.25 -2.58
N LEU A 66 -7.31 -11.86 -2.21
CA LEU A 66 -7.76 -13.13 -2.82
C LEU A 66 -8.35 -12.88 -4.22
#